data_AF-A0A3S2UYJ5-F1
#
_entry.id   AF-A0A3S2UYJ5-F1
#
_cell.length_a   1.000
_cell.length_b   1.000
_cell.length_c   1.000
_cell.angle_alpha   90.00
_cell.angle_beta   90.00
_cell.angle_gamma   90.00
#
_symmetry.space_group_name_H-M   'P 1'
#
loop_
_entity.id
_entity.type
_entity.pdbx_description
1 polymer ?
#
loop_
_entity_poly.entity_id
_entity_poly.type
_entity_poly.pdbx_seq_one_letter_code
_entity_poly.pdbx_strand_id
1 'polypeptide(L)'
;MNLPKVQSSRRAGALNLPKVQSSRRAGALNLPKVQSNRRAGALTLRVGAATLALLSVLVPARAAELTRHEVVLLQPDAELRARVPSVDAYGDYVNAVRAAWFEAIRAHALPQPAAGFVVLAVRPGQQARLWLDVEPPLPEALADALRQRTARTLPPVVRQGPVLIALKLSLDGAPWPRKAAPEPLAWRQAAAIAGEAIDVSDLAQALWDRPER
;
A
#
# COMPACT_ATOMS: atom_id res chain seq x y z
N MET A 1 -18.67 55.33 20.66
CA MET A 1 -18.77 54.87 22.06
C MET A 1 -18.10 53.52 22.20
N ASN A 2 -17.16 53.45 23.16
CA ASN A 2 -16.61 52.28 23.86
C ASN A 2 -16.00 51.10 23.10
N LEU A 3 -14.66 51.19 22.99
CA LEU A 3 -13.71 50.07 23.13
C LEU A 3 -13.75 49.50 24.57
N PRO A 4 -13.40 48.22 24.74
CA PRO A 4 -12.41 47.85 25.77
C PRO A 4 -11.37 46.85 25.20
N LYS A 5 -10.08 47.18 25.26
CA LYS A 5 -9.08 46.92 26.32
C LYS A 5 -8.25 45.65 26.09
N VAL A 6 -7.03 45.94 25.64
CA VAL A 6 -5.78 45.20 25.77
C VAL A 6 -5.56 44.64 27.17
N GLN A 7 -5.08 43.40 27.28
CA GLN A 7 -4.14 42.99 28.33
C GLN A 7 -2.99 42.18 27.75
N SER A 8 -1.84 42.85 27.67
CA SER A 8 -0.51 42.29 27.55
C SER A 8 -0.03 41.74 28.89
N SER A 9 0.51 40.53 28.91
CA SER A 9 1.32 40.02 30.04
C SER A 9 2.61 39.39 29.50
N ARG A 10 3.71 40.12 29.70
CA ARG A 10 5.10 39.66 29.58
C ARG A 10 5.47 38.76 30.75
N ARG A 11 6.32 37.75 30.53
CA ARG A 11 7.45 37.29 31.38
C ARG A 11 8.09 36.07 30.69
N ALA A 12 9.32 36.14 30.16
CA ALA A 12 10.64 36.30 30.79
C ALA A 12 11.19 35.02 31.45
N GLY A 13 12.33 34.56 30.92
CA GLY A 13 13.32 33.68 31.58
C GLY A 13 12.97 32.19 31.58
N ALA A 14 13.89 31.25 31.40
CA ALA A 14 15.33 31.32 31.30
C ALA A 14 15.85 30.02 30.67
N LEU A 15 16.86 30.15 29.80
CA LEU A 15 17.78 29.08 29.45
C LEU A 15 18.53 28.61 30.71
N ASN A 16 18.59 27.30 30.94
CA ASN A 16 19.56 26.74 31.88
C ASN A 16 20.10 25.39 31.36
N LEU A 17 21.34 25.45 30.89
CA LEU A 17 22.28 24.32 30.75
C LEU A 17 23.10 24.21 32.03
N PRO A 18 23.48 22.99 32.46
CA PRO A 18 24.72 22.78 33.22
C PRO A 18 25.71 21.98 32.35
N LYS A 19 26.83 22.60 31.96
CA LYS A 19 28.13 22.61 32.64
C LYS A 19 28.91 21.29 32.54
N VAL A 20 29.74 21.28 31.51
CA VAL A 20 31.04 20.60 31.46
C VAL A 20 31.86 20.95 32.71
N GLN A 21 32.41 19.93 33.38
CA GLN A 21 33.55 20.08 34.27
C GLN A 21 34.65 19.11 33.86
N SER A 22 35.70 19.70 33.29
CA SER A 22 37.01 19.12 33.03
C SER A 22 37.97 19.52 34.15
N SER A 23 38.66 18.55 34.74
CA SER A 23 39.87 18.68 35.59
C SER A 23 40.44 17.25 35.73
N ARG A 24 41.53 16.82 35.06
CA ARG A 24 42.96 17.09 35.37
C ARG A 24 43.19 17.16 36.89
N ARG A 25 44.08 16.42 37.54
CA ARG A 25 45.43 15.95 37.17
C ARG A 25 45.96 15.07 38.33
N ALA A 26 46.95 14.21 38.05
CA ALA A 26 47.99 13.68 38.96
C ALA A 26 47.51 12.84 40.17
N GLY A 27 47.97 11.61 40.40
CA GLY A 27 49.34 11.13 40.31
C GLY A 27 49.82 10.81 41.72
N ALA A 28 49.87 9.53 42.08
CA ALA A 28 50.69 9.02 43.17
C ALA A 28 50.80 7.50 43.04
N LEU A 29 52.05 7.04 42.85
CA LEU A 29 52.44 5.66 43.06
C LEU A 29 52.11 5.21 44.49
N ASN A 30 51.59 4.01 44.64
CA ASN A 30 51.96 3.15 45.77
C ASN A 30 51.71 1.68 45.42
N LEU A 31 52.81 0.94 45.31
CA LEU A 31 52.85 -0.52 45.35
C LEU A 31 52.64 -0.99 46.80
N PRO A 32 51.99 -2.15 46.98
CA PRO A 32 52.58 -3.12 47.89
C PRO A 32 52.67 -4.54 47.31
N LYS A 33 53.89 -5.07 47.43
CA LYS A 33 54.32 -6.43 47.79
C LYS A 33 53.36 -7.61 47.54
N VAL A 34 53.79 -8.44 46.59
CA VAL A 34 54.07 -9.90 46.72
C VAL A 34 53.47 -10.59 47.96
N GLN A 35 52.60 -11.57 47.71
CA GLN A 35 52.67 -12.87 48.38
C GLN A 35 52.05 -13.98 47.51
N SER A 36 52.94 -14.87 47.07
CA SER A 36 52.64 -16.11 46.37
C SER A 36 52.01 -17.10 47.34
N ASN A 37 50.88 -17.70 46.97
CA ASN A 37 50.45 -18.96 47.57
C ASN A 37 49.90 -19.90 46.49
N ARG A 38 50.73 -20.90 46.17
CA ARG A 38 50.34 -22.10 45.46
C ARG A 38 49.40 -22.91 46.36
N ARG A 39 48.18 -23.20 45.91
CA ARG A 39 47.52 -24.49 46.17
C ARG A 39 46.66 -24.88 44.98
N ALA A 40 46.92 -26.08 44.50
CA ALA A 40 46.12 -26.80 43.53
C ALA A 40 44.70 -27.00 44.07
N GLY A 41 43.72 -26.79 43.20
CA GLY A 41 42.30 -27.03 43.46
C GLY A 41 41.64 -27.34 42.14
N ALA A 42 41.08 -28.53 42.05
CA ALA A 42 40.57 -29.18 40.87
C ALA A 42 39.37 -28.45 40.22
N LEU A 43 39.25 -28.65 38.91
CA LEU A 43 38.02 -28.98 38.19
C LEU A 43 36.79 -28.10 38.49
N THR A 44 36.37 -27.30 37.50
CA THR A 44 35.10 -27.50 36.76
C THR A 44 34.93 -26.35 35.77
N LEU A 45 35.19 -26.63 34.50
CA LEU A 45 34.83 -25.77 33.38
C LEU A 45 33.30 -25.76 33.27
N ARG A 46 32.61 -24.80 33.89
CA ARG A 46 31.19 -24.55 33.60
C ARG A 46 31.10 -23.78 32.29
N VAL A 47 31.02 -24.54 31.20
CA VAL A 47 30.55 -24.06 29.90
C VAL A 47 29.09 -23.65 30.08
N GLY A 48 28.85 -22.38 30.35
CA GLY A 48 27.52 -21.77 30.30
C GLY A 48 27.22 -21.25 28.89
N ALA A 49 27.18 -22.14 27.90
CA ALA A 49 26.69 -21.80 26.57
C ALA A 49 25.16 -21.88 26.57
N ALA A 50 24.50 -20.82 27.01
CA ALA A 50 23.07 -20.63 26.75
C ALA A 50 22.91 -20.10 25.32
N THR A 51 23.06 -20.98 24.33
CA THR A 51 22.76 -20.68 22.94
C THR A 51 21.24 -20.63 22.81
N LEU A 52 20.64 -19.43 22.84
CA LEU A 52 19.27 -19.22 22.37
C LEU A 52 19.27 -19.49 20.85
N ALA A 53 18.96 -20.72 20.46
CA ALA A 53 18.64 -21.04 19.08
C ALA A 53 17.27 -20.44 18.76
N LEU A 54 17.27 -19.22 18.22
CA LEU A 54 16.10 -18.59 17.63
C LEU A 54 15.74 -19.40 16.37
N LEU A 55 14.91 -20.44 16.51
CA LEU A 55 14.32 -21.13 15.36
C LEU A 55 13.31 -20.17 14.69
N SER A 56 13.80 -19.36 13.77
CA SER A 56 12.95 -18.67 12.81
C SER A 56 12.35 -19.72 11.88
N VAL A 57 11.11 -20.16 12.16
CA VAL A 57 10.33 -20.95 11.22
C VAL A 57 10.09 -20.06 10.00
N LEU A 58 10.86 -20.30 8.94
CA LEU A 58 10.65 -19.66 7.65
C LEU A 58 9.40 -20.30 7.03
N VAL A 59 8.22 -19.72 7.30
CA VAL A 59 7.02 -20.10 6.56
C VAL A 59 7.24 -19.66 5.11
N PRO A 60 7.27 -20.56 4.13
CA PRO A 60 7.43 -20.16 2.74
C PRO A 60 6.25 -19.27 2.36
N ALA A 61 6.54 -18.04 1.94
CA ALA A 61 5.53 -17.15 1.40
C ALA A 61 4.96 -17.78 0.14
N ARG A 62 3.69 -18.20 0.20
CA ARG A 62 3.00 -18.79 -0.93
C ARG A 62 2.60 -17.67 -1.90
N ALA A 63 2.90 -17.86 -3.17
CA ALA A 63 2.39 -17.02 -4.24
C ALA A 63 0.86 -16.99 -4.22
N ALA A 64 0.28 -15.80 -4.38
CA ALA A 64 -1.15 -15.62 -4.39
C ALA A 64 -1.77 -16.37 -5.57
N GLU A 65 -2.86 -17.08 -5.31
CA GLU A 65 -3.63 -17.78 -6.32
C GLU A 65 -4.90 -17.00 -6.63
N LEU A 66 -5.18 -16.83 -7.93
CA LEU A 66 -6.46 -16.31 -8.38
C LEU A 66 -7.47 -17.46 -8.46
N THR A 67 -8.32 -17.60 -7.45
CA THR A 67 -9.25 -18.72 -7.34
C THR A 67 -10.49 -18.55 -8.22
N ARG A 68 -10.97 -17.32 -8.40
CA ARG A 68 -12.13 -17.01 -9.25
C ARG A 68 -12.04 -15.58 -9.78
N HIS A 69 -12.52 -15.36 -11.01
CA HIS A 69 -12.63 -14.02 -11.57
C HIS A 69 -13.77 -13.90 -12.60
N GLU A 70 -14.28 -12.68 -12.78
CA GLU A 70 -15.38 -12.33 -13.70
C GLU A 70 -15.21 -10.90 -14.21
N VAL A 71 -15.44 -10.66 -15.50
CA VAL A 71 -15.44 -9.31 -16.08
C VAL A 71 -16.85 -8.74 -15.98
N VAL A 72 -16.98 -7.56 -15.39
CA VAL A 72 -18.23 -6.82 -15.24
C VAL A 72 -18.14 -5.56 -16.09
N LEU A 73 -19.09 -5.37 -17.00
CA LEU A 73 -19.24 -4.13 -17.73
C LEU A 73 -19.89 -3.09 -16.82
N LEU A 74 -19.24 -1.94 -16.66
CA LEU A 74 -19.75 -0.84 -15.84
C LEU A 74 -20.60 0.15 -16.64
N GLN A 75 -20.75 -0.11 -17.94
CA GLN A 75 -21.49 0.72 -18.88
C GLN A 75 -22.28 -0.19 -19.83
N PRO A 76 -23.41 0.28 -20.37
CA PRO A 76 -24.15 -0.45 -21.39
C PRO A 76 -23.31 -0.72 -22.65
N ASP A 77 -23.51 -1.87 -23.30
CA ASP A 77 -22.86 -2.24 -24.56
C ASP A 77 -22.99 -1.18 -25.66
N ALA A 78 -24.14 -0.51 -25.72
CA ALA A 78 -24.40 0.56 -26.69
C ALA A 78 -23.44 1.74 -26.51
N GLU A 79 -23.14 2.12 -25.26
CA GLU A 79 -22.18 3.18 -24.96
C GLU A 79 -20.76 2.73 -25.27
N LEU A 80 -20.38 1.51 -24.90
CA LEU A 80 -19.06 0.95 -25.23
C LEU A 80 -18.80 1.04 -26.74
N ARG A 81 -19.74 0.53 -27.56
CA ARG A 81 -19.63 0.54 -29.04
C ARG A 81 -19.58 1.95 -29.63
N ALA A 82 -20.24 2.91 -29.00
CA ALA A 82 -20.17 4.31 -29.43
C ALA A 82 -18.83 4.98 -29.08
N ARG A 83 -18.16 4.51 -28.02
CA ARG A 83 -16.91 5.09 -27.50
C ARG A 83 -15.67 4.44 -28.09
N VAL A 84 -15.70 3.17 -28.47
CA VAL A 84 -14.53 2.47 -29.06
C VAL A 84 -14.71 2.26 -30.58
N PRO A 85 -13.68 2.48 -31.40
CA PRO A 85 -13.74 2.24 -32.84
C PRO A 85 -13.78 0.74 -33.18
N SER A 86 -13.24 -0.11 -32.31
CA SER A 86 -13.24 -1.56 -32.45
C SER A 86 -13.42 -2.20 -31.07
N VAL A 87 -14.46 -3.01 -30.93
CA VAL A 87 -14.71 -3.79 -29.71
C VAL A 87 -13.66 -4.88 -29.55
N ASP A 88 -13.19 -5.47 -30.65
CA ASP A 88 -12.14 -6.50 -30.64
C ASP A 88 -10.83 -5.94 -30.11
N ALA A 89 -10.40 -4.76 -30.60
CA ALA A 89 -9.19 -4.11 -30.10
C ALA A 89 -9.28 -3.75 -28.60
N TYR A 90 -10.49 -3.40 -28.14
CA TYR A 90 -10.74 -3.19 -26.72
C TYR A 90 -10.69 -4.49 -25.92
N GLY A 91 -11.27 -5.57 -26.43
CA GLY A 91 -11.21 -6.90 -25.85
C GLY A 91 -9.77 -7.43 -25.74
N ASP A 92 -8.96 -7.27 -26.79
CA ASP A 92 -7.55 -7.65 -26.83
C ASP A 92 -6.75 -6.89 -25.77
N TYR A 93 -6.97 -5.58 -25.65
CA TYR A 93 -6.36 -4.76 -24.62
C TYR A 93 -6.74 -5.23 -23.21
N VAL A 94 -8.03 -5.47 -22.95
CA VAL A 94 -8.51 -5.98 -21.66
C VAL A 94 -7.87 -7.33 -21.32
N ASN A 95 -7.75 -8.22 -22.30
CA ASN A 95 -7.11 -9.52 -22.13
C ASN A 95 -5.61 -9.37 -21.80
N ALA A 96 -4.90 -8.47 -22.49
CA ALA A 96 -3.48 -8.20 -22.25
C ALA A 96 -3.24 -7.63 -20.84
N VAL A 97 -4.02 -6.64 -20.42
CA VAL A 97 -3.94 -6.06 -19.07
C VAL A 97 -4.25 -7.12 -18.01
N ARG A 98 -5.30 -7.93 -18.21
CA ARG A 98 -5.68 -9.00 -17.29
C ARG A 98 -4.57 -10.03 -17.14
N ALA A 99 -3.94 -10.46 -18.23
CA ALA A 99 -2.80 -11.37 -18.18
C ALA A 99 -1.65 -10.77 -17.37
N ALA A 100 -1.32 -9.50 -17.60
CA ALA A 100 -0.27 -8.80 -16.88
C ALA A 100 -0.56 -8.66 -15.37
N TRP A 101 -1.82 -8.44 -14.99
CA TRP A 101 -2.25 -8.43 -13.60
C TRP A 101 -2.15 -9.80 -12.95
N PHE A 102 -2.52 -10.86 -13.65
CA PHE A 102 -2.47 -12.23 -13.11
C PHE A 102 -1.04 -12.69 -12.87
N GLU A 103 -0.11 -12.31 -13.75
CA GLU A 103 1.31 -12.48 -13.50
C GLU A 103 1.78 -11.70 -12.26
N ALA A 104 1.34 -10.45 -12.09
CA ALA A 104 1.67 -9.66 -10.91
C ALA A 104 1.12 -10.30 -9.62
N ILE A 105 -0.13 -10.76 -9.63
CA ILE A 105 -0.76 -11.45 -8.49
C ILE A 105 0.06 -12.70 -8.11
N ARG A 106 0.38 -13.56 -9.08
CA ARG A 106 1.18 -14.77 -8.84
C ARG A 106 2.61 -14.48 -8.34
N ALA A 107 3.15 -13.31 -8.66
CA ALA A 107 4.48 -12.92 -8.21
C ALA A 107 4.52 -12.40 -6.76
N HIS A 108 3.37 -12.20 -6.11
CA HIS A 108 3.30 -11.67 -4.75
C HIS A 108 2.63 -12.68 -3.81
N ALA A 109 3.05 -12.68 -2.55
CA ALA A 109 2.33 -13.37 -1.50
C ALA A 109 1.29 -12.44 -0.87
N LEU A 110 0.12 -12.97 -0.52
CA LEU A 110 -0.86 -12.23 0.25
C LEU A 110 -0.73 -12.57 1.74
N PRO A 111 -0.83 -11.56 2.63
CA PRO A 111 -0.85 -11.80 4.07
C PRO A 111 -2.14 -12.52 4.51
N GLN A 112 -3.22 -12.36 3.75
CA GLN A 112 -4.52 -12.97 4.00
C GLN A 112 -5.32 -13.01 2.69
N PRO A 113 -6.26 -13.96 2.55
CA PRO A 113 -7.16 -14.02 1.40
C PRO A 113 -7.91 -12.71 1.19
N ALA A 114 -8.08 -12.31 -0.07
CA ALA A 114 -8.71 -11.05 -0.44
C ALA A 114 -9.65 -11.19 -1.63
N ALA A 115 -10.74 -10.42 -1.63
CA ALA A 115 -11.71 -10.45 -2.73
C ALA A 115 -12.30 -9.05 -2.97
N GLY A 116 -12.72 -8.80 -4.20
CA GLY A 116 -13.34 -7.53 -4.55
C GLY A 116 -13.23 -7.23 -6.03
N PHE A 117 -12.91 -5.99 -6.37
CA PHE A 117 -12.87 -5.48 -7.72
C PHE A 117 -11.59 -4.72 -8.03
N VAL A 118 -11.17 -4.87 -9.28
CA VAL A 118 -10.12 -4.08 -9.91
C VAL A 118 -10.75 -3.37 -11.09
N VAL A 119 -10.83 -2.04 -11.04
CA VAL A 119 -11.54 -1.23 -12.05
C VAL A 119 -10.54 -0.65 -13.03
N LEU A 120 -10.74 -0.92 -14.32
CA LEU A 120 -9.99 -0.32 -15.42
C LEU A 120 -10.84 0.74 -16.08
N ALA A 121 -10.30 1.95 -16.25
CA ALA A 121 -10.83 2.90 -17.21
C ALA A 121 -9.81 3.24 -18.28
N VAL A 122 -10.31 3.48 -19.49
CA VAL A 122 -9.54 4.02 -20.62
C VAL A 122 -10.24 5.28 -21.12
N ARG A 123 -9.49 6.35 -21.39
CA ARG A 123 -10.04 7.61 -21.92
C ARG A 123 -9.32 8.04 -23.22
N PRO A 124 -9.84 9.06 -23.93
CA PRO A 124 -9.18 9.63 -25.10
C PRO A 124 -7.72 10.03 -24.83
N GLY A 125 -6.88 9.92 -25.86
CA GLY A 125 -5.44 10.10 -25.74
C GLY A 125 -4.69 8.87 -25.22
N GLN A 126 -5.28 7.67 -25.34
CA GLN A 126 -4.68 6.38 -24.96
C GLN A 126 -4.18 6.35 -23.52
N GLN A 127 -5.01 6.89 -22.63
CA GLN A 127 -4.71 6.93 -21.21
C GLN A 127 -5.54 5.87 -20.50
N ALA A 128 -4.91 5.14 -19.58
CA ALA A 128 -5.59 4.18 -18.73
C ALA A 128 -5.36 4.47 -17.26
N ARG A 129 -6.34 4.09 -16.44
CA ARG A 129 -6.30 4.24 -15.00
C ARG A 129 -6.89 3.02 -14.32
N LEU A 130 -6.35 2.73 -13.14
CA LEU A 130 -6.75 1.63 -12.27
C LEU A 130 -7.29 2.18 -10.96
N TRP A 131 -8.41 1.64 -10.47
CA TRP A 131 -8.84 1.78 -9.08
C TRP A 131 -9.02 0.40 -8.44
N LEU A 132 -8.77 0.31 -7.13
CA LEU A 132 -8.89 -0.92 -6.35
C LEU A 132 -10.04 -0.80 -5.34
N ASP A 133 -10.90 -1.80 -5.32
CA ASP A 133 -11.96 -2.00 -4.32
C ASP A 133 -11.90 -3.45 -3.83
N VAL A 134 -10.82 -3.77 -3.12
CA VAL A 134 -10.53 -5.13 -2.62
C VAL A 134 -10.51 -5.10 -1.10
N GLU A 135 -11.16 -6.10 -0.49
CA GLU A 135 -11.22 -6.26 0.95
C GLU A 135 -10.63 -7.63 1.36
N PRO A 136 -9.67 -7.67 2.29
CA PRO A 136 -8.85 -6.55 2.77
C PRO A 136 -8.06 -5.83 1.64
N PRO A 137 -7.54 -4.62 1.90
CA PRO A 137 -6.66 -3.95 0.94
C PRO A 137 -5.48 -4.82 0.54
N LEU A 138 -5.14 -4.80 -0.75
CA LEU A 138 -3.95 -5.49 -1.26
C LEU A 138 -2.68 -4.87 -0.68
N PRO A 139 -1.59 -5.66 -0.51
CA PRO A 139 -0.29 -5.11 -0.18
C PRO A 139 0.11 -4.02 -1.17
N GLU A 140 0.71 -2.93 -0.68
CA GLU A 140 1.08 -1.75 -1.49
C GLU A 140 1.94 -2.14 -2.71
N ALA A 141 2.91 -3.04 -2.52
CA ALA A 141 3.74 -3.56 -3.59
C ALA A 141 2.93 -4.23 -4.72
N LEU A 142 1.90 -5.02 -4.38
CA LEU A 142 1.03 -5.64 -5.37
C LEU A 142 0.11 -4.59 -6.02
N ALA A 143 -0.48 -3.70 -5.24
CA ALA A 143 -1.31 -2.61 -5.75
C ALA A 143 -0.55 -1.76 -6.78
N ASP A 144 0.69 -1.39 -6.48
CA ASP A 144 1.56 -0.62 -7.37
C ASP A 144 2.00 -1.43 -8.59
N ALA A 145 2.29 -2.72 -8.43
CA ALA A 145 2.57 -3.59 -9.56
C ALA A 145 1.37 -3.61 -10.53
N LEU A 146 0.14 -3.73 -10.04
CA LEU A 146 -1.06 -3.68 -10.88
C LEU A 146 -1.18 -2.34 -11.63
N ARG A 147 -1.01 -1.22 -10.92
CA ARG A 147 -1.04 0.13 -11.53
C ARG A 147 0.03 0.30 -12.61
N GLN A 148 1.27 -0.14 -12.34
CA GLN A 148 2.38 -0.06 -13.29
C GLN A 148 2.13 -0.92 -14.53
N ARG A 149 1.59 -2.13 -14.37
CA ARG A 149 1.24 -3.01 -15.50
C ARG A 149 0.15 -2.39 -16.36
N THR A 150 -0.84 -1.73 -15.76
CA THR A 150 -1.85 -0.96 -16.49
C THR A 150 -1.21 0.19 -17.27
N ALA A 151 -0.37 0.99 -16.63
CA ALA A 151 0.26 2.16 -17.27
C ALA A 151 1.21 1.81 -18.42
N ARG A 152 1.79 0.59 -18.42
CA ARG A 152 2.70 0.12 -19.47
C ARG A 152 1.99 -0.53 -20.65
N THR A 153 0.73 -0.95 -20.48
CA THR A 153 -0.05 -1.53 -21.58
C THR A 153 -0.69 -0.40 -22.37
N LEU A 154 -0.34 -0.26 -23.66
CA LEU A 154 -0.88 0.81 -24.50
C LEU A 154 -2.39 0.60 -24.72
N PRO A 155 -3.25 1.54 -24.29
CA PRO A 155 -4.68 1.42 -24.51
C PRO A 155 -5.07 1.66 -25.97
N PRO A 156 -6.18 1.06 -26.45
CA PRO A 156 -6.71 1.35 -27.77
C PRO A 156 -7.25 2.79 -27.80
N VAL A 157 -7.50 3.29 -29.01
CA VAL A 157 -8.13 4.61 -29.18
C VAL A 157 -9.55 4.57 -28.63
N VAL A 158 -9.89 5.56 -27.80
CA VAL A 158 -11.26 5.85 -27.34
C VAL A 158 -11.69 7.19 -27.92
N ARG A 159 -12.88 7.25 -28.50
CA ARG A 159 -13.42 8.42 -29.21
C ARG A 159 -13.91 9.50 -28.25
N GLN A 160 -14.66 9.11 -27.23
CA GLN A 160 -15.32 10.04 -26.30
C GLN A 160 -15.52 9.40 -24.93
N GLY A 161 -15.34 10.21 -23.87
CA GLY A 161 -15.53 9.80 -22.47
C GLY A 161 -14.63 8.64 -22.02
N PRO A 162 -14.61 8.32 -20.71
CA PRO A 162 -13.96 7.11 -20.24
C PRO A 162 -14.81 5.87 -20.58
N VAL A 163 -14.14 4.77 -20.90
CA VAL A 163 -14.71 3.44 -21.01
C VAL A 163 -14.27 2.64 -19.79
N LEU A 164 -15.21 2.00 -19.09
CA LEU A 164 -14.93 1.33 -17.82
C LEU A 164 -15.33 -0.14 -17.82
N ILE A 165 -14.46 -0.96 -17.23
CA ILE A 165 -14.77 -2.34 -16.84
C ILE A 165 -14.28 -2.59 -15.42
N ALA A 166 -14.88 -3.56 -14.75
CA ALA A 166 -14.35 -4.10 -13.51
C ALA A 166 -14.00 -5.57 -13.67
N LEU A 167 -12.90 -5.99 -13.07
CA LEU A 167 -12.60 -7.38 -12.82
C LEU A 167 -12.97 -7.70 -11.39
N LYS A 168 -14.05 -8.46 -11.22
CA LYS A 168 -14.42 -9.05 -9.93
C LYS A 168 -13.55 -10.28 -9.69
N LEU A 169 -12.96 -10.41 -8.51
CA LEU A 169 -11.99 -11.48 -8.23
C LEU A 169 -12.01 -11.96 -6.78
N SER A 170 -11.51 -13.19 -6.60
CA SER A 170 -11.19 -13.80 -5.31
C SER A 170 -9.78 -14.38 -5.37
N LEU A 171 -8.98 -14.06 -4.35
CA LEU A 171 -7.60 -14.45 -4.17
C LEU A 171 -7.45 -15.35 -2.95
N ASP A 172 -6.64 -16.38 -3.07
CA ASP A 172 -6.34 -17.36 -2.01
C ASP A 172 -7.59 -17.94 -1.33
N GLY A 173 -8.63 -18.22 -2.14
CA GLY A 173 -9.86 -18.85 -1.65
C GLY A 173 -10.79 -17.92 -0.85
N ALA A 174 -10.58 -16.61 -0.89
CA ALA A 174 -11.48 -15.66 -0.24
C ALA A 174 -12.94 -15.82 -0.71
N PRO A 175 -13.94 -15.61 0.18
CA PRO A 175 -15.34 -15.67 -0.22
C PRO A 175 -15.64 -14.74 -1.41
N TRP A 176 -16.44 -15.21 -2.36
CA TRP A 176 -16.81 -14.42 -3.53
C TRP A 176 -17.52 -13.11 -3.11
N PRO A 177 -17.17 -11.94 -3.66
CA PRO A 177 -17.75 -10.69 -3.22
C PRO A 177 -19.26 -10.66 -3.47
N ARG A 178 -20.03 -10.21 -2.47
CA ARG A 178 -21.49 -10.10 -2.58
C ARG A 178 -21.96 -8.85 -3.31
N LYS A 179 -21.14 -7.78 -3.31
CA LYS A 179 -21.44 -6.53 -4.01
C LYS A 179 -21.59 -6.81 -5.52
N ALA A 180 -22.56 -6.15 -6.15
CA ALA A 180 -22.82 -6.28 -7.58
C ALA A 180 -21.90 -5.39 -8.42
N ALA A 181 -21.51 -4.24 -7.87
CA ALA A 181 -20.67 -3.24 -8.52
C ALA A 181 -19.51 -2.82 -7.61
N PRO A 182 -18.40 -2.30 -8.17
CA PRO A 182 -17.29 -1.76 -7.40
C PRO A 182 -17.65 -0.41 -6.77
N GLU A 183 -17.13 -0.16 -5.58
CA GLU A 183 -17.24 1.12 -4.88
C GLU A 183 -15.87 1.57 -4.32
N PRO A 184 -14.88 1.86 -5.18
CA PRO A 184 -13.56 2.29 -4.74
C PRO A 184 -13.65 3.46 -3.76
N LEU A 185 -12.71 3.53 -2.80
CA LEU A 185 -12.75 4.55 -1.75
C LEU A 185 -12.85 5.97 -2.32
N ALA A 186 -12.07 6.28 -3.36
CA ALA A 186 -12.08 7.58 -4.03
C ALA A 186 -13.44 7.92 -4.66
N TRP A 187 -14.16 6.90 -5.14
CA TRP A 187 -15.48 7.03 -5.75
C TRP A 187 -16.53 7.35 -4.70
N ARG A 188 -16.54 6.61 -3.58
CA ARG A 188 -17.44 6.88 -2.44
C ARG A 188 -17.21 8.28 -1.86
N GLN A 189 -15.95 8.71 -1.75
CA GLN A 189 -15.60 10.05 -1.27
C GLN A 189 -16.11 11.14 -2.22
N ALA A 190 -15.95 10.97 -3.53
CA ALA A 190 -16.44 11.94 -4.50
C ALA A 190 -17.97 11.98 -4.55
N ALA A 191 -18.65 10.83 -4.52
CA ALA A 191 -20.11 10.76 -4.47
C ALA A 191 -20.69 11.42 -3.20
N ALA A 192 -20.05 11.20 -2.04
CA ALA A 192 -20.46 11.83 -0.78
C ALA A 192 -20.35 13.36 -0.81
N ILE A 193 -19.37 13.91 -1.55
CA ILE A 193 -19.21 15.36 -1.72
C ILE A 193 -20.27 15.93 -2.67
N ALA A 194 -20.62 15.20 -3.73
CA ALA A 194 -21.61 15.67 -4.70
C ALA A 194 -23.05 15.64 -4.15
N GLY A 195 -23.36 14.76 -3.20
CA GLY A 195 -24.66 14.70 -2.54
C GLY A 195 -25.80 14.10 -3.38
N GLU A 196 -25.52 13.64 -4.60
CA GLU A 196 -26.47 12.99 -5.51
C GLU A 196 -25.85 11.78 -6.23
N ALA A 197 -26.70 10.98 -6.89
CA ALA A 197 -26.23 9.84 -7.68
C ALA A 197 -25.51 10.33 -8.95
N ILE A 198 -24.20 10.09 -9.03
CA ILE A 198 -23.37 10.45 -10.18
C ILE A 198 -23.21 9.23 -11.10
N ASP A 199 -23.26 9.45 -12.42
CA ASP A 199 -22.89 8.42 -13.39
C ASP A 199 -21.44 7.94 -13.19
N VAL A 200 -21.21 6.64 -13.40
CA VAL A 200 -19.88 6.03 -13.20
C VAL A 200 -18.82 6.62 -14.14
N SER A 201 -19.21 7.00 -15.37
CA SER A 201 -18.31 7.66 -16.32
C SER A 201 -17.88 9.03 -15.83
N ASP A 202 -18.83 9.81 -15.31
CA ASP A 202 -18.59 11.16 -14.81
C ASP A 202 -17.73 11.13 -13.54
N LEU A 203 -17.97 10.14 -12.68
CA LEU A 203 -17.17 9.90 -11.49
C LEU A 203 -15.71 9.58 -11.84
N ALA A 204 -15.49 8.66 -12.78
CA ALA A 204 -14.13 8.33 -13.24
C ALA A 204 -13.44 9.50 -13.94
N GLN A 205 -14.20 10.30 -14.71
CA GLN A 205 -13.68 11.50 -15.35
C GLN A 205 -13.26 12.55 -14.31
N ALA A 206 -14.10 12.81 -13.29
CA ALA A 206 -13.82 13.77 -12.22
C ALA A 206 -12.63 13.36 -11.35
N LEU A 207 -12.36 12.06 -11.24
CA LEU A 207 -11.28 11.51 -10.45
C LEU A 207 -9.99 11.30 -11.23
N TRP A 208 -9.96 11.58 -12.54
CA TRP A 208 -8.86 11.15 -13.41
C TRP A 208 -7.48 11.70 -13.04
N ASP A 209 -7.41 12.94 -12.56
CA ASP A 209 -6.13 13.57 -12.21
C ASP A 209 -5.90 13.61 -10.68
N ARG A 210 -6.82 13.04 -9.89
CA ARG A 210 -6.66 12.98 -8.43
C ARG A 210 -5.75 11.82 -8.03
N PRO A 211 -4.76 12.00 -7.14
CA PRO A 211 -3.98 10.88 -6.62
C PRO A 211 -4.88 9.94 -5.81
N GLU A 212 -4.62 8.63 -5.89
CA GLU A 212 -5.17 7.68 -4.92
C GLU A 212 -4.38 7.88 -3.61
N ARG A 213 -5.07 8.26 -2.53
CA ARG A 213 -4.48 8.41 -1.19
C ARG A 213 -4.68 7.15 -0.39
#